data_AF-A0A955MX05-F1
#
_entry.id   AF-A0A955MX05-F1
#
_cell.length_a   1.000
_cell.length_b   1.000
_cell.length_c   1.000
_cell.angle_alpha   90.00
_cell.angle_beta   90.00
_cell.angle_gamma   90.00
#
_symmetry.space_group_name_H-M   'P 1'
#
loop_
_entity.id
_entity.type
_entity.pdbx_description
1 polymer ?
#
loop_
_entity_poly.entity_id
_entity_poly.type
_entity_poly.pdbx_seq_one_letter_code
_entity_poly.pdbx_strand_id
1 'polypeptide(L)'
;VSSGFIAICLACASGLVYPLVGSVSVLGLLIVLSIVGIAVAVFPTAILREILRIAPSPGPGVQNLLLTLFTVVVFLGGAEIAARIFTSGSDYQEMTPIVTVLVDGRQDYRGFHIVGDAMHVYDPELLWIPQDEEPFNEQRFRGPVLETPKRPNTVRVVCYGDSNTEGTFGEPSWPELLGDYLNDHRSKDEPRFEVVNAGVAGYSSHQGLLRFRRDLEWVEPDWIFVSFGWNDCAESAGRPDDQYQPPSQFAVILKKSLLKYRLFTVLLESITGSPDDREKYVDNNDPSMVAPRVSIEKYVHNLESFDEDAEEAGTRAVFLTRPHRPESYYDEESLKHIIRQTADYNHALRVAAKSEELEIIDVEEHYAQGPESLLADSCHFTEEGRREMARLLGDYVLQDIRSTGFKASERDTAP
;
A
#
# COMPACT_ATOMS: atom_id res chain seq x y z
N VAL A 1 52.51 -6.50 -20.98
CA VAL A 1 51.54 -5.53 -21.58
C VAL A 1 50.18 -5.56 -20.88
N SER A 2 49.70 -6.73 -20.42
CA SER A 2 48.41 -6.91 -19.73
C SER A 2 48.31 -6.33 -18.31
N SER A 3 49.39 -6.34 -17.52
CA SER A 3 49.38 -5.83 -16.13
C SER A 3 49.48 -4.30 -16.03
N GLY A 4 50.18 -3.65 -16.95
CA GLY A 4 50.30 -2.18 -17.00
C GLY A 4 49.02 -1.49 -17.48
N PHE A 5 48.27 -2.12 -18.38
CA PHE A 5 47.00 -1.58 -18.88
C PHE A 5 45.89 -1.63 -17.82
N ILE A 6 45.85 -2.70 -17.00
CA ILE A 6 44.92 -2.83 -15.87
C ILE A 6 45.18 -1.76 -14.80
N ALA A 7 46.45 -1.49 -14.49
CA ALA A 7 46.83 -0.44 -13.56
C ALA A 7 46.50 0.97 -14.08
N ILE A 8 46.65 1.22 -15.39
CA ILE A 8 46.28 2.49 -16.03
C ILE A 8 44.76 2.66 -16.07
N CYS A 9 43.99 1.61 -16.38
CA CYS A 9 42.52 1.68 -16.34
C CYS A 9 41.97 1.87 -14.92
N LEU A 10 42.56 1.23 -13.91
CA LEU A 10 42.18 1.43 -12.50
C LEU A 10 42.62 2.81 -11.97
N ALA A 11 43.79 3.31 -12.35
CA ALA A 11 44.28 4.63 -11.96
C ALA A 11 43.49 5.77 -12.63
N CYS A 12 43.08 5.58 -13.89
CA CYS A 12 42.17 6.51 -14.57
C CYS A 12 40.76 6.47 -13.97
N ALA A 13 40.28 5.31 -13.50
CA ALA A 13 39.00 5.19 -12.80
C ALA A 13 39.03 5.81 -11.38
N SER A 14 40.17 5.78 -10.67
CA SER A 14 40.28 6.39 -9.33
C SER A 14 40.51 7.92 -9.36
N GLY A 15 41.13 8.45 -10.42
CA GLY A 15 41.50 9.87 -10.50
C GLY A 15 40.49 10.81 -11.17
N LEU A 16 39.61 10.29 -12.04
CA LEU A 16 38.61 11.09 -12.77
C LEU A 16 37.19 11.02 -12.19
N VAL A 17 36.92 10.08 -11.28
CA VAL A 17 35.56 9.84 -10.75
C VAL A 17 35.24 10.71 -9.53
N TYR A 18 36.25 11.33 -8.89
CA TYR A 18 36.04 11.98 -7.59
C TYR A 18 35.55 13.44 -7.57
N PRO A 19 35.72 14.31 -8.60
CA PRO A 19 35.18 15.67 -8.53
C PRO A 19 33.93 15.93 -9.40
N LEU A 20 33.24 14.90 -9.89
CA LEU A 20 31.96 15.02 -10.61
C LEU A 20 30.76 14.58 -9.77
N VAL A 21 30.90 14.64 -8.44
CA VAL A 21 29.84 14.38 -7.48
C VAL A 21 29.10 15.69 -7.24
N GLY A 22 28.08 15.93 -8.07
CA GLY A 22 27.20 17.09 -7.93
C GLY A 22 25.87 16.94 -8.67
N SER A 23 25.75 15.99 -9.59
CA SER A 23 24.48 15.54 -10.16
C SER A 23 24.73 14.22 -10.88
N VAL A 24 23.81 13.27 -10.77
CA VAL A 24 23.84 11.99 -11.48
C VAL A 24 23.71 12.26 -12.98
N SER A 25 24.81 12.65 -13.63
CA SER A 25 24.80 12.88 -15.07
C SER A 25 24.82 11.54 -15.77
N VAL A 26 23.81 11.30 -16.59
CA VAL A 26 23.67 10.16 -17.53
C VAL A 26 25.00 9.83 -18.24
N LEU A 27 25.85 10.84 -18.45
CA LEU A 27 27.19 10.73 -19.01
C LEU A 27 28.15 9.85 -18.19
N GLY A 28 28.13 9.93 -16.85
CA GLY A 28 28.96 9.08 -15.98
C GLY A 28 28.58 7.61 -16.08
N LEU A 29 27.28 7.31 -16.09
CA LEU A 29 26.77 5.95 -16.30
C LEU A 29 27.13 5.43 -17.70
N LEU A 30 26.96 6.23 -18.75
CA LEU A 30 27.31 5.85 -20.12
C LEU A 30 28.81 5.54 -20.29
N ILE A 31 29.70 6.28 -19.61
CA ILE A 31 31.14 6.01 -19.62
C ILE A 31 31.45 4.67 -18.96
N VAL A 32 30.88 4.40 -17.78
CA VAL A 32 31.09 3.13 -17.09
C VAL A 32 30.52 1.96 -17.89
N LEU A 33 29.31 2.10 -18.45
CA LEU A 33 28.71 1.10 -19.33
C LEU A 33 29.53 0.86 -20.61
N SER A 34 30.17 1.89 -21.15
CA SER A 34 31.07 1.76 -22.31
C SER A 34 32.36 1.00 -21.96
N ILE A 35 32.95 1.27 -20.80
CA ILE A 35 34.16 0.57 -20.32
C ILE A 35 33.84 -0.89 -20.02
N VAL A 36 32.71 -1.17 -19.35
CA VAL A 36 32.21 -2.52 -19.13
C VAL A 36 31.93 -3.20 -20.47
N GLY A 37 31.23 -2.54 -21.40
CA GLY A 37 30.94 -3.06 -22.73
C GLY A 37 32.20 -3.47 -23.50
N ILE A 38 33.29 -2.70 -23.40
CA ILE A 38 34.57 -3.04 -24.03
C ILE A 38 35.23 -4.24 -23.35
N ALA A 39 35.23 -4.31 -22.00
CA ALA A 39 35.76 -5.45 -21.26
C ALA A 39 34.98 -6.75 -21.56
N VAL A 40 33.65 -6.64 -21.69
CA VAL A 40 32.71 -7.72 -22.00
C VAL A 40 32.69 -8.09 -23.49
N ALA A 41 33.11 -7.23 -24.41
CA ALA A 41 33.28 -7.63 -25.81
C ALA A 41 34.53 -8.49 -26.02
N VAL A 42 35.56 -8.31 -25.19
CA VAL A 42 36.89 -8.90 -25.40
C VAL A 42 37.13 -10.19 -24.62
N PHE A 43 36.62 -10.32 -23.39
CA PHE A 43 36.89 -11.48 -22.51
C PHE A 43 35.94 -12.70 -22.65
N PRO A 44 34.62 -12.53 -22.80
CA PRO A 44 33.64 -13.62 -22.87
C PRO A 44 33.82 -14.57 -24.05
N THR A 45 34.28 -14.05 -25.20
CA THR A 45 34.49 -14.85 -26.40
C THR A 45 35.63 -15.84 -26.26
N ALA A 46 36.65 -15.54 -25.45
CA ALA A 46 37.77 -16.43 -25.18
C ALA A 46 37.41 -17.53 -24.17
N ILE A 47 36.70 -17.17 -23.08
CA ILE A 47 36.31 -18.10 -22.01
C ILE A 47 35.24 -19.09 -22.52
N LEU A 48 34.20 -18.62 -23.22
CA LEU A 48 33.15 -19.51 -23.71
C LEU A 48 33.65 -20.43 -24.83
N ARG A 49 34.56 -19.98 -25.70
CA ARG A 49 35.21 -20.85 -26.69
C ARG A 49 35.98 -21.99 -26.02
N GLU A 50 36.60 -21.74 -24.87
CA GLU A 50 37.32 -22.77 -24.13
C GLU A 50 36.37 -23.74 -23.40
N ILE A 51 35.24 -23.24 -22.87
CA ILE A 51 34.19 -24.09 -22.28
C ILE A 51 33.51 -24.98 -23.35
N LEU A 52 33.19 -24.41 -24.51
CA LEU A 52 32.58 -25.14 -25.64
C LEU A 52 33.53 -26.18 -26.29
N ARG A 53 34.84 -26.10 -26.02
CA ARG A 53 35.82 -27.13 -26.45
C ARG A 53 35.75 -28.42 -25.63
N ILE A 54 35.20 -28.36 -24.42
CA ILE A 54 35.24 -29.47 -23.44
C ILE A 54 33.93 -30.27 -23.43
N ALA A 55 32.84 -29.73 -24.01
CA ALA A 55 31.53 -30.39 -24.10
C ALA A 55 31.27 -30.97 -25.52
N PRO A 56 30.47 -32.04 -25.66
CA PRO A 56 30.03 -32.54 -26.97
C PRO A 56 29.33 -31.41 -27.74
N SER A 57 29.87 -31.04 -28.91
CA SER A 57 29.57 -29.74 -29.50
C SER A 57 28.13 -29.67 -30.05
N PRO A 58 27.28 -28.73 -29.59
CA PRO A 58 26.03 -28.43 -30.27
C PRO A 58 26.30 -27.96 -31.72
N GLY A 59 25.32 -28.07 -32.62
CA GLY A 59 25.45 -27.55 -33.97
C GLY A 59 25.79 -26.05 -34.00
N PRO A 60 26.36 -25.50 -35.10
CA PRO A 60 26.86 -24.12 -35.17
C PRO A 60 25.83 -23.05 -34.78
N GLY A 61 24.54 -23.28 -35.10
CA GLY A 61 23.45 -22.38 -34.71
C GLY A 61 23.27 -22.29 -33.19
N VAL A 62 23.37 -23.42 -32.48
CA VAL A 62 23.24 -23.47 -31.02
C VAL A 62 24.46 -22.83 -30.35
N GLN A 63 25.66 -23.02 -30.89
CA GLN A 63 26.87 -22.36 -30.37
C GLN A 63 26.80 -20.84 -30.47
N ASN A 64 26.33 -20.31 -31.61
CA ASN A 64 26.15 -18.87 -31.78
C ASN A 64 25.11 -18.31 -30.81
N LEU A 65 23.98 -19.01 -30.63
CA LEU A 65 22.97 -18.62 -29.65
C LEU A 65 23.53 -18.58 -28.23
N LEU A 66 24.27 -19.61 -27.81
CA LEU A 66 24.90 -19.65 -26.49
C LEU A 66 25.91 -18.50 -26.30
N LEU A 67 26.70 -18.17 -27.32
CA LEU A 67 27.64 -17.07 -27.27
C LEU A 67 26.95 -15.71 -27.16
N THR A 68 25.86 -15.51 -27.89
CA THR A 68 25.06 -14.29 -27.79
C THR A 68 24.44 -14.16 -26.39
N LEU A 69 23.81 -15.22 -25.89
CA LEU A 69 23.22 -15.23 -24.54
C LEU A 69 24.27 -14.96 -23.45
N PHE A 70 25.43 -15.61 -23.55
CA PHE A 70 26.53 -15.41 -22.59
C PHE A 70 27.03 -13.96 -22.61
N THR A 71 27.23 -13.39 -23.81
CA THR A 71 27.66 -11.99 -23.95
C THR A 71 26.64 -11.03 -23.32
N VAL A 72 25.34 -11.25 -23.55
CA VAL A 72 24.27 -10.44 -22.96
C VAL A 72 24.28 -10.55 -21.43
N VAL A 73 24.39 -11.76 -20.88
CA VAL A 73 24.42 -11.97 -19.42
C VAL A 73 25.62 -11.29 -18.79
N VAL A 74 26.81 -11.45 -19.36
CA VAL A 74 28.02 -10.81 -18.83
C VAL A 74 27.90 -9.28 -18.93
N PHE A 75 27.30 -8.75 -20.00
CA PHE A 75 27.09 -7.31 -20.15
C PHE A 75 26.14 -6.76 -19.09
N LEU A 76 24.96 -7.37 -18.93
CA LEU A 76 23.97 -6.96 -17.93
C LEU A 76 24.51 -7.12 -16.51
N GLY A 77 25.23 -8.20 -16.22
CA GLY A 77 25.88 -8.41 -14.93
C GLY A 77 26.96 -7.37 -14.63
N GLY A 78 27.79 -7.04 -15.62
CA GLY A 78 28.79 -5.98 -15.49
C GLY A 78 28.16 -4.60 -15.28
N ALA A 79 27.07 -4.30 -16.00
CA ALA A 79 26.32 -3.06 -15.87
C ALA A 79 25.63 -2.93 -14.48
N GLU A 80 25.11 -4.03 -13.94
CA GLU A 80 24.57 -4.09 -12.58
C GLU A 80 25.65 -3.83 -11.52
N ILE A 81 26.82 -4.48 -11.64
CA ILE A 81 27.95 -4.25 -10.73
C ILE A 81 28.39 -2.77 -10.80
N ALA A 82 28.50 -2.23 -12.00
CA ALA A 82 28.80 -0.82 -12.21
C ALA A 82 27.79 0.11 -11.53
N ALA A 83 26.49 -0.15 -11.71
CA ALA A 83 25.43 0.63 -11.09
C ALA A 83 25.51 0.57 -9.55
N ARG A 84 25.80 -0.60 -8.97
CA ARG A 84 26.01 -0.76 -7.52
C ARG A 84 27.22 0.00 -7.02
N ILE A 85 28.37 -0.10 -7.71
CA ILE A 85 29.57 0.64 -7.32
C ILE A 85 29.32 2.14 -7.38
N PHE A 86 28.73 2.62 -8.49
CA PHE A 86 28.44 4.04 -8.68
C PHE A 86 27.50 4.59 -7.60
N THR A 87 26.50 3.82 -7.18
CA THR A 87 25.53 4.24 -6.17
C THR A 87 25.95 3.93 -4.73
N SER A 88 27.07 3.22 -4.51
CA SER A 88 27.58 2.92 -3.17
C SER A 88 28.31 4.08 -2.49
N GLY A 89 28.75 5.08 -3.27
CA GLY A 89 29.49 6.25 -2.79
C GLY A 89 28.71 7.57 -2.81
N SER A 90 27.44 7.55 -3.22
CA SER A 90 26.53 8.69 -3.22
C SER A 90 25.49 8.55 -2.11
N ASP A 91 24.80 9.63 -1.75
CA ASP A 91 23.57 9.61 -0.94
C ASP A 91 22.38 8.97 -1.71
N TYR A 92 22.66 7.95 -2.52
CA TYR A 92 21.67 7.24 -3.30
C TYR A 92 20.83 6.38 -2.35
N GLN A 93 19.66 6.88 -2.01
CA GLN A 93 18.63 6.04 -1.42
C GLN A 93 18.07 5.13 -2.50
N GLU A 94 17.94 3.84 -2.19
CA GLU A 94 17.26 2.91 -3.09
C GLU A 94 15.87 3.46 -3.43
N MET A 95 15.50 3.35 -4.71
CA MET A 95 14.20 3.82 -5.19
C MET A 95 13.07 3.04 -4.49
N THR A 96 12.52 3.65 -3.44
CA THR A 96 11.31 3.24 -2.71
C THR A 96 10.74 4.49 -2.04
N PRO A 97 9.42 4.79 -2.10
CA PRO A 97 8.30 4.10 -2.73
C PRO A 97 7.90 4.72 -4.10
N ILE A 98 7.17 3.98 -4.96
CA ILE A 98 6.57 4.53 -6.20
C ILE A 98 5.33 5.34 -5.79
N VAL A 99 5.56 6.49 -5.18
CA VAL A 99 4.50 7.48 -4.93
C VAL A 99 4.43 8.36 -6.17
N THR A 100 3.24 8.48 -6.76
CA THR A 100 3.03 9.44 -7.84
C THR A 100 2.78 10.80 -7.20
N VAL A 101 3.72 11.73 -7.38
CA VAL A 101 3.58 13.11 -6.88
C VAL A 101 2.96 13.97 -7.99
N LEU A 102 1.92 14.72 -7.65
CA LEU A 102 1.22 15.67 -8.51
C LEU A 102 1.95 17.02 -8.50
N VAL A 103 1.62 17.89 -9.47
CA VAL A 103 2.33 19.16 -9.75
C VAL A 103 2.41 20.12 -8.56
N ASP A 104 1.49 20.01 -7.62
CA ASP A 104 1.37 20.87 -6.43
C ASP A 104 1.84 20.17 -5.14
N GLY A 105 2.58 19.06 -5.27
CA GLY A 105 3.14 18.31 -4.14
C GLY A 105 2.20 17.26 -3.55
N ARG A 106 0.96 17.13 -4.04
CA ARG A 106 0.01 16.09 -3.60
C ARG A 106 0.44 14.70 -4.08
N GLN A 107 -0.01 13.63 -3.42
CA GLN A 107 0.54 12.28 -3.61
C GLN A 107 -0.55 11.23 -3.85
N ASP A 108 -0.29 10.33 -4.80
CA ASP A 108 -1.09 9.13 -5.08
C ASP A 108 -0.25 7.87 -4.77
N TYR A 109 -0.74 7.12 -3.78
CA TYR A 109 -0.08 5.94 -3.22
C TYR A 109 -0.44 4.63 -3.92
N ARG A 110 -1.33 4.62 -4.92
CA ARG A 110 -1.74 3.39 -5.63
C ARG A 110 -0.54 2.70 -6.28
N GLY A 111 0.34 3.47 -6.91
CA GLY A 111 1.56 2.93 -7.53
C GLY A 111 2.48 2.22 -6.53
N PHE A 112 2.52 2.71 -5.29
CA PHE A 112 3.27 2.11 -4.20
C PHE A 112 2.63 0.80 -3.78
N HIS A 113 1.35 0.79 -3.44
CA HIS A 113 0.67 -0.43 -2.98
C HIS A 113 0.63 -1.55 -4.05
N ILE A 114 0.50 -1.20 -5.33
CA ILE A 114 0.49 -2.17 -6.44
C ILE A 114 1.88 -2.80 -6.66
N VAL A 115 2.96 -2.02 -6.54
CA VAL A 115 4.30 -2.41 -7.02
C VAL A 115 5.40 -2.38 -5.95
N GLY A 116 5.42 -1.35 -5.11
CA GLY A 116 6.51 -1.10 -4.16
C GLY A 116 6.25 -1.60 -2.74
N ASP A 117 5.04 -2.01 -2.42
CA ASP A 117 4.65 -2.42 -1.09
C ASP A 117 5.03 -3.88 -0.82
N ALA A 118 5.75 -4.08 0.28
CA ALA A 118 6.19 -5.39 0.75
C ALA A 118 5.11 -6.11 1.56
N MET A 119 4.12 -5.39 2.09
CA MET A 119 3.04 -5.91 2.93
C MET A 119 1.82 -6.34 2.10
N HIS A 120 1.78 -5.93 0.83
CA HIS A 120 0.65 -6.13 -0.06
C HIS A 120 1.06 -6.78 -1.38
N VAL A 121 0.17 -7.64 -1.89
CA VAL A 121 0.30 -8.30 -3.19
C VAL A 121 -0.74 -7.74 -4.16
N TYR A 122 -0.46 -7.85 -5.45
CA TYR A 122 -1.33 -7.30 -6.49
C TYR A 122 -2.62 -8.11 -6.63
N ASP A 123 -3.75 -7.41 -6.68
CA ASP A 123 -5.08 -7.96 -6.98
C ASP A 123 -5.69 -7.17 -8.15
N PRO A 124 -6.22 -7.82 -9.19
CA PRO A 124 -6.72 -7.11 -10.37
C PRO A 124 -8.03 -6.34 -10.15
N GLU A 125 -8.78 -6.61 -9.08
CA GLU A 125 -10.04 -5.94 -8.77
C GLU A 125 -9.89 -5.00 -7.56
N LEU A 126 -9.22 -5.42 -6.49
CA LEU A 126 -8.94 -4.57 -5.32
C LEU A 126 -7.67 -3.72 -5.46
N LEU A 127 -6.96 -3.83 -6.59
CA LEU A 127 -5.65 -3.25 -6.90
C LEU A 127 -4.49 -3.83 -6.07
N TRP A 128 -4.69 -4.00 -4.78
CA TRP A 128 -3.77 -4.73 -3.88
C TRP A 128 -4.55 -5.35 -2.72
N ILE A 129 -4.02 -6.42 -2.15
CA ILE A 129 -4.54 -7.09 -0.94
C ILE A 129 -3.38 -7.42 0.00
N PRO A 130 -3.62 -7.61 1.32
CA PRO A 130 -2.57 -8.04 2.23
C PRO A 130 -1.87 -9.32 1.78
N GLN A 131 -0.59 -9.47 2.09
CA GLN A 131 0.10 -10.75 1.88
C GLN A 131 -0.38 -11.85 2.85
N ASP A 132 0.06 -13.09 2.65
CA ASP A 132 -0.26 -14.25 3.52
C ASP A 132 0.90 -14.56 4.46
N GLU A 133 1.45 -13.50 5.04
CA GLU A 133 2.56 -13.56 6.00
C GLU A 133 2.29 -12.60 7.16
N GLU A 134 2.90 -12.88 8.31
CA GLU A 134 2.78 -12.05 9.51
C GLU A 134 3.04 -10.56 9.18
N PRO A 135 2.16 -9.64 9.64
CA PRO A 135 1.09 -9.81 10.64
C PRO A 135 -0.28 -10.18 10.06
N PHE A 136 -0.36 -10.47 8.76
CA PHE A 136 -1.56 -10.96 8.11
C PHE A 136 -1.61 -12.49 8.11
N ASN A 137 -2.78 -13.04 7.83
CA ASN A 137 -3.00 -14.47 7.73
C ASN A 137 -3.38 -14.90 6.30
N GLU A 138 -3.55 -16.20 6.08
CA GLU A 138 -3.91 -16.77 4.78
C GLU A 138 -5.26 -16.27 4.23
N GLN A 139 -6.14 -15.76 5.11
CA GLN A 139 -7.42 -15.13 4.78
C GLN A 139 -7.30 -13.61 4.54
N ARG A 140 -6.07 -13.07 4.51
CA ARG A 140 -5.79 -11.66 4.20
C ARG A 140 -6.39 -10.70 5.24
N PHE A 141 -6.52 -11.14 6.49
CA PHE A 141 -6.85 -10.29 7.65
C PHE A 141 -5.62 -10.12 8.53
N ARG A 142 -5.55 -9.02 9.27
CA ARG A 142 -4.52 -8.83 10.30
C ARG A 142 -4.91 -9.61 11.55
N GLY A 143 -4.00 -10.41 12.08
CA GLY A 143 -4.21 -11.21 13.29
C GLY A 143 -4.53 -12.70 13.02
N PRO A 144 -5.14 -13.40 13.99
CA PRO A 144 -5.33 -14.86 13.91
C PRO A 144 -6.26 -15.26 12.76
N VAL A 145 -6.07 -16.49 12.26
CA VAL A 145 -6.97 -17.09 11.25
C VAL A 145 -8.38 -17.22 11.85
N LEU A 146 -9.36 -16.75 11.10
CA LEU A 146 -10.77 -16.84 11.41
C LEU A 146 -11.27 -18.27 11.21
N GLU A 147 -11.91 -18.85 12.23
CA GLU A 147 -12.56 -20.15 12.08
C GLU A 147 -13.86 -20.01 11.29
N THR A 148 -14.02 -20.89 10.29
CA THR A 148 -15.21 -20.99 9.44
C THR A 148 -15.68 -22.45 9.41
N PRO A 149 -16.96 -22.74 9.74
CA PRO A 149 -18.06 -21.81 10.02
C PRO A 149 -17.91 -21.07 11.37
N LYS A 150 -18.65 -19.96 11.54
CA LYS A 150 -18.65 -19.17 12.78
C LYS A 150 -18.99 -20.06 13.99
N ARG A 151 -18.23 -19.90 15.08
CA ARG A 151 -18.46 -20.66 16.32
C ARG A 151 -19.81 -20.33 16.94
N PRO A 152 -20.53 -21.30 17.55
CA PRO A 152 -21.72 -21.01 18.34
C PRO A 152 -21.44 -20.01 19.47
N ASN A 153 -22.45 -19.23 19.84
CA ASN A 153 -22.36 -18.22 20.92
C ASN A 153 -21.19 -17.23 20.75
N THR A 154 -20.93 -16.83 19.50
CA THR A 154 -19.91 -15.85 19.13
C THR A 154 -20.54 -14.72 18.32
N VAL A 155 -20.26 -13.48 18.72
CA VAL A 155 -20.57 -12.28 17.93
C VAL A 155 -19.32 -11.89 17.15
N ARG A 156 -19.45 -11.84 15.82
CA ARG A 156 -18.34 -11.49 14.94
C ARG A 156 -18.45 -10.04 14.50
N VAL A 157 -17.44 -9.24 14.85
CA VAL A 157 -17.33 -7.83 14.50
C VAL A 157 -16.21 -7.67 13.48
N VAL A 158 -16.48 -7.11 12.31
CA VAL A 158 -15.46 -6.92 11.27
C VAL A 158 -15.20 -5.43 11.08
N CYS A 159 -13.94 -5.03 11.15
CA CYS A 159 -13.52 -3.65 11.01
C CYS A 159 -12.92 -3.43 9.62
N TYR A 160 -13.67 -2.77 8.73
CA TYR A 160 -13.19 -2.34 7.41
C TYR A 160 -12.67 -0.91 7.48
N GLY A 161 -11.50 -0.68 6.92
CA GLY A 161 -10.95 0.66 6.84
C GLY A 161 -9.59 0.71 6.16
N ASP A 162 -8.93 1.86 6.30
CA ASP A 162 -7.62 2.14 5.73
C ASP A 162 -6.45 1.80 6.68
N SER A 163 -5.31 2.50 6.53
CA SER A 163 -4.11 2.36 7.36
C SER A 163 -4.37 2.54 8.86
N ASN A 164 -5.39 3.32 9.23
CA ASN A 164 -5.75 3.48 10.64
C ASN A 164 -6.36 2.23 11.25
N THR A 165 -7.11 1.47 10.43
CA THR A 165 -7.71 0.20 10.83
C THR A 165 -6.70 -0.92 10.75
N GLU A 166 -5.91 -0.98 9.66
CA GLU A 166 -4.79 -1.92 9.55
C GLU A 166 -3.86 -1.76 10.75
N GLY A 167 -3.51 -0.51 11.08
CA GLY A 167 -2.71 -0.12 12.24
C GLY A 167 -1.20 -0.32 12.04
N THR A 168 -0.40 0.27 12.92
CA THR A 168 1.06 0.10 12.93
C THR A 168 1.46 -1.34 13.25
N PHE A 169 2.42 -1.91 12.52
CA PHE A 169 2.94 -3.25 12.77
C PHE A 169 3.86 -3.29 13.99
N GLY A 170 3.83 -4.40 14.74
CA GLY A 170 4.56 -4.54 16.00
C GLY A 170 3.85 -3.94 17.22
N GLU A 171 2.70 -3.32 17.03
CA GLU A 171 1.87 -2.74 18.09
C GLU A 171 0.41 -3.19 17.93
N PRO A 172 -0.38 -3.30 19.01
CA PRO A 172 -1.79 -3.66 18.89
C PRO A 172 -2.57 -2.67 18.02
N SER A 173 -3.40 -3.19 17.13
CA SER A 173 -4.33 -2.38 16.32
C SER A 173 -5.56 -1.99 17.15
N TRP A 174 -6.30 -0.92 16.78
CA TRP A 174 -7.54 -0.61 17.51
C TRP A 174 -8.60 -1.73 17.41
N PRO A 175 -8.73 -2.51 16.31
CA PRO A 175 -9.65 -3.66 16.29
C PRO A 175 -9.23 -4.78 17.25
N GLU A 176 -7.92 -5.01 17.40
CA GLU A 176 -7.40 -5.97 18.38
C GLU A 176 -7.71 -5.53 19.81
N LEU A 177 -7.44 -4.26 20.13
CA LEU A 177 -7.78 -3.67 21.42
C LEU A 177 -9.30 -3.63 21.68
N LEU A 178 -10.12 -3.47 20.63
CA LEU A 178 -11.57 -3.57 20.72
C LEU A 178 -11.99 -4.99 21.09
N GLY A 179 -11.35 -6.01 20.49
CA GLY A 179 -11.57 -7.41 20.83
C GLY A 179 -11.27 -7.71 22.29
N ASP A 180 -10.14 -7.20 22.80
CA ASP A 180 -9.78 -7.31 24.22
C ASP A 180 -10.81 -6.59 25.09
N TYR A 181 -11.15 -5.33 24.76
CA TYR A 181 -12.10 -4.51 25.52
C TYR A 181 -13.47 -5.18 25.64
N LEU A 182 -14.04 -5.62 24.52
CA LEU A 182 -15.34 -6.30 24.48
C LEU A 182 -15.34 -7.58 25.32
N ASN A 183 -14.28 -8.38 25.21
CA ASN A 183 -14.19 -9.64 25.91
C ASN A 183 -13.91 -9.46 27.41
N ASP A 184 -13.20 -8.41 27.82
CA ASP A 184 -12.94 -8.11 29.23
C ASP A 184 -14.17 -7.54 29.95
N HIS A 185 -15.05 -6.85 29.21
CA HIS A 185 -16.24 -6.19 29.76
C HIS A 185 -17.55 -6.97 29.55
N ARG A 186 -17.48 -8.15 28.95
CA ARG A 186 -18.64 -9.04 28.83
C ARG A 186 -18.89 -9.86 30.10
N SER A 187 -20.15 -10.16 30.37
CA SER A 187 -20.55 -11.15 31.38
C SER A 187 -20.31 -12.57 30.88
N LYS A 188 -20.17 -13.55 31.78
CA LYS A 188 -19.95 -14.96 31.39
C LYS A 188 -21.10 -15.57 30.58
N ASP A 189 -22.30 -15.03 30.73
CA ASP A 189 -23.51 -15.45 30.03
C ASP A 189 -23.70 -14.70 28.69
N GLU A 190 -22.87 -13.68 28.41
CA GLU A 190 -22.85 -12.97 27.12
C GLU A 190 -21.97 -13.73 26.10
N PRO A 191 -22.29 -13.66 24.79
CA PRO A 191 -21.53 -14.32 23.75
C PRO A 191 -20.07 -13.81 23.72
N ARG A 192 -19.16 -14.65 23.23
CA ARG A 192 -17.77 -14.23 23.02
C ARG A 192 -17.69 -13.29 21.82
N PHE A 193 -16.85 -12.28 21.88
CA PHE A 193 -16.59 -11.43 20.72
C PHE A 193 -15.39 -11.93 19.94
N GLU A 194 -15.53 -11.96 18.62
CA GLU A 194 -14.46 -12.20 17.66
C GLU A 194 -14.35 -10.98 16.76
N VAL A 195 -13.30 -10.18 16.97
CA VAL A 195 -13.07 -8.96 16.21
C VAL A 195 -12.05 -9.24 15.11
N VAL A 196 -12.42 -8.93 13.87
CA VAL A 196 -11.61 -9.17 12.67
C VAL A 196 -11.12 -7.83 12.15
N ASN A 197 -9.80 -7.70 12.00
CA ASN A 197 -9.18 -6.54 11.37
C ASN A 197 -9.07 -6.77 9.86
N ALA A 198 -9.99 -6.15 9.10
CA ALA A 198 -10.02 -6.13 7.65
C ALA A 198 -9.54 -4.78 7.08
N GLY A 199 -8.79 -4.00 7.87
CA GLY A 199 -8.16 -2.77 7.42
C GLY A 199 -7.04 -3.03 6.44
N VAL A 200 -6.95 -2.21 5.40
CA VAL A 200 -5.89 -2.28 4.37
C VAL A 200 -5.36 -0.89 4.08
N ALA A 201 -4.05 -0.68 4.23
CA ALA A 201 -3.43 0.61 3.97
C ALA A 201 -3.70 1.10 2.53
N GLY A 202 -4.06 2.38 2.41
CA GLY A 202 -4.34 3.05 1.15
C GLY A 202 -5.73 2.78 0.54
N TYR A 203 -6.56 1.92 1.12
CA TYR A 203 -7.93 1.69 0.64
C TYR A 203 -8.81 2.93 0.81
N SER A 204 -9.63 3.20 -0.20
CA SER A 204 -10.80 4.10 -0.11
C SER A 204 -12.07 3.29 0.17
N SER A 205 -13.21 3.97 0.35
CA SER A 205 -14.51 3.31 0.46
C SER A 205 -14.84 2.40 -0.72
N HIS A 206 -14.30 2.67 -1.91
CA HIS A 206 -14.51 1.85 -3.09
C HIS A 206 -13.90 0.44 -2.93
N GLN A 207 -12.61 0.34 -2.58
CA GLN A 207 -11.98 -0.95 -2.31
C GLN A 207 -12.59 -1.62 -1.08
N GLY A 208 -12.92 -0.82 -0.06
CA GLY A 208 -13.61 -1.31 1.14
C GLY A 208 -14.89 -2.07 0.82
N LEU A 209 -15.76 -1.48 0.01
CA LEU A 209 -17.06 -2.08 -0.36
C LEU A 209 -16.87 -3.37 -1.16
N LEU A 210 -15.95 -3.38 -2.12
CA LEU A 210 -15.62 -4.57 -2.90
C LEU A 210 -15.06 -5.70 -2.01
N ARG A 211 -14.21 -5.35 -1.04
CA ARG A 211 -13.66 -6.31 -0.08
C ARG A 211 -14.75 -6.88 0.82
N PHE A 212 -15.62 -6.02 1.35
CA PHE A 212 -16.76 -6.44 2.16
C PHE A 212 -17.67 -7.43 1.42
N ARG A 213 -18.03 -7.14 0.17
CA ARG A 213 -18.83 -8.05 -0.67
C ARG A 213 -18.16 -9.41 -0.88
N ARG A 214 -16.84 -9.45 -1.04
CA ARG A 214 -16.08 -10.72 -1.13
C ARG A 214 -16.06 -11.50 0.19
N ASP A 215 -16.11 -10.80 1.31
CA ASP A 215 -15.96 -11.36 2.65
C ASP A 215 -17.31 -11.79 3.27
N LEU A 216 -18.40 -11.10 2.95
CA LEU A 216 -19.70 -11.14 3.64
C LEU A 216 -20.29 -12.55 3.81
N GLU A 217 -20.28 -13.36 2.75
CA GLU A 217 -20.92 -14.68 2.75
C GLU A 217 -20.21 -15.67 3.68
N TRP A 218 -18.87 -15.72 3.64
CA TRP A 218 -18.09 -16.73 4.37
C TRP A 218 -17.58 -16.24 5.73
N VAL A 219 -17.45 -14.92 5.93
CA VAL A 219 -17.09 -14.34 7.23
C VAL A 219 -18.29 -14.28 8.15
N GLU A 220 -19.53 -14.21 7.66
CA GLU A 220 -20.74 -14.20 8.49
C GLU A 220 -20.73 -13.14 9.63
N PRO A 221 -20.40 -11.87 9.35
CA PRO A 221 -20.36 -10.81 10.36
C PRO A 221 -21.72 -10.63 11.04
N ASP A 222 -21.71 -10.28 12.32
CA ASP A 222 -22.89 -9.76 13.02
C ASP A 222 -22.88 -8.23 13.01
N TRP A 223 -21.68 -7.64 13.07
CA TRP A 223 -21.43 -6.20 13.05
C TRP A 223 -20.30 -5.88 12.09
N ILE A 224 -20.40 -4.75 11.40
CA ILE A 224 -19.29 -4.15 10.68
C ILE A 224 -19.07 -2.71 11.13
N PHE A 225 -17.80 -2.35 11.33
CA PHE A 225 -17.38 -0.95 11.43
C PHE A 225 -16.74 -0.54 10.11
N VAL A 226 -17.20 0.57 9.54
CA VAL A 226 -16.72 1.08 8.25
C VAL A 226 -16.06 2.44 8.48
N SER A 227 -14.75 2.53 8.24
CA SER A 227 -13.95 3.74 8.49
C SER A 227 -13.06 4.10 7.30
N PHE A 228 -13.61 4.95 6.41
CA PHE A 228 -12.95 5.48 5.21
C PHE A 228 -13.11 7.01 5.13
N GLY A 229 -12.48 7.66 4.15
CA GLY A 229 -12.53 9.12 3.96
C GLY A 229 -11.18 9.74 3.62
N TRP A 230 -10.09 9.33 4.27
CA TRP A 230 -8.75 9.89 4.05
C TRP A 230 -8.20 9.61 2.65
N ASN A 231 -8.32 8.36 2.20
CA ASN A 231 -7.87 7.98 0.86
C ASN A 231 -8.89 8.33 -0.22
N ASP A 232 -10.17 8.46 0.15
CA ASP A 232 -11.25 8.88 -0.75
C ASP A 232 -11.03 10.30 -1.24
N CYS A 233 -10.76 11.21 -0.30
CA CYS A 233 -10.49 12.61 -0.61
C CYS A 233 -9.10 12.83 -1.25
N ALA A 234 -8.21 11.84 -1.15
CA ALA A 234 -6.86 11.96 -1.69
C ALA A 234 -6.85 12.10 -3.22
N GLU A 235 -5.79 12.75 -3.66
CA GLU A 235 -5.24 12.75 -5.01
C GLU A 235 -5.38 11.50 -5.86
N SER A 236 -6.16 11.48 -6.93
CA SER A 236 -5.94 10.47 -7.99
C SER A 236 -5.03 11.03 -9.09
N ALA A 237 -3.90 10.36 -9.32
CA ALA A 237 -3.12 10.57 -10.54
C ALA A 237 -3.80 9.83 -11.70
N GLY A 238 -4.58 10.56 -12.49
CA GLY A 238 -5.33 9.99 -13.61
C GLY A 238 -6.78 9.70 -13.24
N ARG A 239 -7.21 8.43 -13.38
CA ARG A 239 -8.62 8.07 -13.14
C ARG A 239 -8.92 7.84 -11.65
N PRO A 240 -10.12 8.19 -11.16
CA PRO A 240 -10.64 7.76 -9.86
C PRO A 240 -10.66 6.23 -9.73
N ASP A 241 -10.84 5.74 -8.50
CA ASP A 241 -10.65 4.33 -8.17
C ASP A 241 -11.63 3.39 -8.90
N ASP A 242 -12.90 3.78 -9.05
CA ASP A 242 -13.91 3.00 -9.77
C ASP A 242 -13.67 2.91 -11.29
N GLN A 243 -12.80 3.76 -11.83
CA GLN A 243 -12.43 3.81 -13.24
C GLN A 243 -10.94 3.48 -13.46
N TYR A 244 -10.23 3.15 -12.38
CA TYR A 244 -8.81 2.86 -12.43
C TYR A 244 -8.60 1.53 -13.15
N GLN A 245 -7.71 1.54 -14.15
CA GLN A 245 -7.36 0.34 -14.89
C GLN A 245 -5.99 -0.12 -14.41
N PRO A 246 -5.91 -1.15 -13.55
CA PRO A 246 -4.63 -1.62 -13.07
C PRO A 246 -3.80 -2.20 -14.23
N PRO A 247 -2.47 -2.07 -14.17
CA PRO A 247 -1.58 -2.73 -15.12
C PRO A 247 -1.77 -4.25 -15.07
N SER A 248 -1.52 -4.96 -16.18
CA SER A 248 -1.66 -6.42 -16.20
C SER A 248 -0.75 -7.11 -15.18
N GLN A 249 -1.17 -8.27 -14.67
CA GLN A 249 -0.38 -9.05 -13.70
C GLN A 249 1.05 -9.32 -14.20
N PHE A 250 1.21 -9.62 -15.48
CA PHE A 250 2.53 -9.78 -16.10
C PHE A 250 3.38 -8.50 -16.01
N ALA A 251 2.78 -7.33 -16.29
CA ALA A 251 3.48 -6.06 -16.20
C ALA A 251 3.90 -5.75 -14.74
N VAL A 252 3.05 -6.05 -13.76
CA VAL A 252 3.37 -5.91 -12.33
C VAL A 252 4.50 -6.84 -11.93
N ILE A 253 4.44 -8.13 -12.27
CA ILE A 253 5.48 -9.11 -11.96
C ILE A 253 6.82 -8.71 -12.60
N LEU A 254 6.78 -8.30 -13.87
CA LEU A 254 7.97 -7.84 -14.58
C LEU A 254 8.56 -6.61 -13.89
N LYS A 255 7.74 -5.61 -13.56
CA LYS A 255 8.19 -4.38 -12.89
C LYS A 255 8.74 -4.68 -11.49
N LYS A 256 8.04 -5.45 -10.65
CA LYS A 256 8.52 -5.89 -9.33
C LYS A 256 9.85 -6.65 -9.44
N SER A 257 10.01 -7.50 -10.45
CA SER A 257 11.25 -8.26 -10.68
C SER A 257 12.42 -7.37 -11.10
N LEU A 258 12.15 -6.37 -11.95
CA LEU A 258 13.16 -5.44 -12.45
C LEU A 258 13.63 -4.47 -11.36
N LEU A 259 12.74 -4.03 -10.45
CA LEU A 259 13.08 -3.14 -9.33
C LEU A 259 14.12 -3.72 -8.36
N LYS A 260 14.38 -5.03 -8.38
CA LYS A 260 15.44 -5.68 -7.58
C LYS A 260 16.86 -5.35 -8.07
N TYR A 261 17.00 -4.81 -9.29
CA TYR A 261 18.28 -4.55 -9.93
C TYR A 261 18.61 -3.06 -9.90
N ARG A 262 19.80 -2.72 -9.41
CA ARG A 262 20.25 -1.32 -9.26
C ARG A 262 20.40 -0.64 -10.62
N LEU A 263 20.79 -1.39 -11.65
CA LEU A 263 20.82 -0.90 -13.02
C LEU A 263 19.44 -0.41 -13.46
N PHE A 264 18.39 -1.18 -13.15
CA PHE A 264 17.05 -0.80 -13.54
C PHE A 264 16.55 0.43 -12.78
N THR A 265 16.80 0.52 -11.46
CA THR A 265 16.37 1.71 -10.69
C THR A 265 17.07 2.97 -11.17
N VAL A 266 18.38 2.91 -11.47
CA VAL A 266 19.14 4.05 -12.01
C VAL A 266 18.66 4.43 -13.41
N LEU A 267 18.36 3.46 -14.28
CA LEU A 267 17.81 3.73 -15.61
C LEU A 267 16.41 4.34 -15.51
N LEU A 268 15.57 3.79 -14.64
CA LEU A 268 14.23 4.30 -14.40
C LEU A 268 14.31 5.73 -13.91
N GLU A 269 15.15 6.02 -12.92
CA GLU A 269 15.42 7.37 -12.41
C GLU A 269 16.01 8.31 -13.47
N SER A 270 16.88 7.83 -14.36
CA SER A 270 17.41 8.65 -15.47
C SER A 270 16.31 9.05 -16.47
N ILE A 271 15.28 8.20 -16.63
CA ILE A 271 14.11 8.46 -17.47
C ILE A 271 13.08 9.31 -16.71
N THR A 272 12.89 9.05 -15.42
CA THR A 272 11.83 9.64 -14.58
C THR A 272 12.28 10.81 -13.71
N GLY A 273 13.55 11.19 -13.71
CA GLY A 273 14.12 12.19 -12.80
C GLY A 273 14.48 11.63 -11.41
N SER A 274 15.35 12.34 -10.67
CA SER A 274 15.66 12.09 -9.25
C SER A 274 14.39 12.22 -8.38
N PRO A 275 14.32 11.68 -7.15
CA PRO A 275 13.16 11.87 -6.26
C PRO A 275 12.75 13.34 -6.04
N ASP A 276 13.71 14.28 -6.06
CA ASP A 276 13.43 15.72 -6.04
C ASP A 276 12.93 16.22 -7.41
N ASP A 277 13.46 15.68 -8.52
CA ASP A 277 12.95 15.95 -9.87
C ASP A 277 11.66 15.16 -10.20
N ARG A 278 11.19 14.28 -9.30
CA ARG A 278 9.92 13.53 -9.40
C ARG A 278 8.71 14.42 -9.08
N GLU A 279 8.94 15.72 -8.90
CA GLU A 279 8.10 16.76 -9.52
C GLU A 279 7.99 16.59 -11.06
N LYS A 280 7.86 15.36 -11.59
CA LYS A 280 7.49 15.11 -12.98
C LYS A 280 5.98 15.16 -13.08
N TYR A 281 5.54 16.40 -13.24
CA TYR A 281 4.28 16.86 -13.75
C TYR A 281 3.48 15.79 -14.52
N VAL A 282 2.36 15.34 -13.95
CA VAL A 282 1.19 15.10 -14.80
C VAL A 282 0.85 16.48 -15.36
N ASP A 283 0.83 16.63 -16.68
CA ASP A 283 0.51 17.93 -17.30
C ASP A 283 -0.91 18.36 -16.87
N ASN A 284 -0.98 19.28 -15.91
CA ASN A 284 -2.19 19.85 -15.33
C ASN A 284 -2.93 20.81 -16.28
N ASN A 285 -2.70 20.71 -17.59
CA ASN A 285 -3.44 21.50 -18.58
C ASN A 285 -4.92 21.06 -18.73
N ASP A 286 -5.36 20.02 -18.01
CA ASP A 286 -6.78 19.66 -17.87
C ASP A 286 -7.20 19.54 -16.39
N PRO A 287 -7.89 20.55 -15.83
CA PRO A 287 -8.46 20.52 -14.48
C PRO A 287 -9.44 19.36 -14.21
N SER A 288 -9.87 18.62 -15.24
CA SER A 288 -10.70 17.41 -15.09
C SER A 288 -9.93 16.15 -14.73
N MET A 289 -8.59 16.19 -14.70
CA MET A 289 -7.70 15.04 -14.46
C MET A 289 -7.11 14.99 -13.04
N VAL A 290 -7.49 15.94 -12.19
CA VAL A 290 -7.17 15.97 -10.76
C VAL A 290 -8.49 15.89 -10.01
N ALA A 291 -8.86 14.67 -9.64
CA ALA A 291 -10.09 14.37 -8.93
C ALA A 291 -9.77 13.58 -7.65
N PRO A 292 -10.61 13.69 -6.61
CA PRO A 292 -10.52 12.76 -5.48
C PRO A 292 -10.60 11.32 -6.01
N ARG A 293 -9.88 10.40 -5.36
CA ARG A 293 -9.92 8.97 -5.69
C ARG A 293 -11.35 8.42 -5.66
N VAL A 294 -12.19 8.95 -4.77
CA VAL A 294 -13.63 8.71 -4.75
C VAL A 294 -14.31 10.03 -4.49
N SER A 295 -15.21 10.52 -5.36
CA SER A 295 -15.93 11.78 -5.10
C SER A 295 -16.89 11.65 -3.90
N ILE A 296 -17.30 12.77 -3.30
CA ILE A 296 -18.24 12.76 -2.16
C ILE A 296 -19.54 12.02 -2.51
N GLU A 297 -20.08 12.20 -3.71
CA GLU A 297 -21.29 11.52 -4.15
C GLU A 297 -21.09 10.00 -4.20
N LYS A 298 -19.94 9.55 -4.72
CA LYS A 298 -19.60 8.12 -4.77
C LYS A 298 -19.27 7.57 -3.39
N TYR A 299 -18.64 8.36 -2.53
CA TYR A 299 -18.35 7.98 -1.15
C TYR A 299 -19.65 7.69 -0.41
N VAL A 300 -20.61 8.62 -0.43
CA VAL A 300 -21.94 8.41 0.18
C VAL A 300 -22.63 7.20 -0.42
N HIS A 301 -22.64 7.06 -1.75
CA HIS A 301 -23.22 5.89 -2.42
C HIS A 301 -22.55 4.56 -2.01
N ASN A 302 -21.24 4.55 -1.79
CA ASN A 302 -20.54 3.37 -1.29
C ASN A 302 -20.99 3.02 0.14
N LEU A 303 -21.20 4.01 1.01
CA LEU A 303 -21.68 3.78 2.37
C LEU A 303 -23.12 3.28 2.40
N GLU A 304 -24.00 3.85 1.58
CA GLU A 304 -25.36 3.33 1.36
C GLU A 304 -25.31 1.87 0.91
N SER A 305 -24.45 1.55 -0.06
CA SER A 305 -24.28 0.17 -0.54
C SER A 305 -23.77 -0.79 0.55
N PHE A 306 -22.88 -0.33 1.43
CA PHE A 306 -22.42 -1.11 2.59
C PHE A 306 -23.60 -1.45 3.51
N ASP A 307 -24.47 -0.48 3.77
CA ASP A 307 -25.62 -0.62 4.64
C ASP A 307 -26.66 -1.58 4.02
N GLU A 308 -27.03 -1.36 2.76
CA GLU A 308 -27.96 -2.22 2.01
C GLU A 308 -27.49 -3.69 1.99
N ASP A 309 -26.23 -3.93 1.62
CA ASP A 309 -25.66 -5.29 1.58
C ASP A 309 -25.58 -5.91 2.99
N ALA A 310 -25.30 -5.11 4.02
CA ALA A 310 -25.27 -5.57 5.41
C ALA A 310 -26.67 -5.96 5.90
N GLU A 311 -27.67 -5.12 5.66
CA GLU A 311 -29.07 -5.37 6.01
C GLU A 311 -29.60 -6.64 5.33
N GLU A 312 -29.33 -6.83 4.03
CA GLU A 312 -29.73 -8.04 3.29
C GLU A 312 -29.12 -9.31 3.92
N ALA A 313 -27.90 -9.21 4.44
CA ALA A 313 -27.19 -10.30 5.10
C ALA A 313 -27.49 -10.41 6.61
N GLY A 314 -28.40 -9.61 7.17
CA GLY A 314 -28.71 -9.59 8.61
C GLY A 314 -27.53 -9.15 9.48
N THR A 315 -26.64 -8.33 8.91
CA THR A 315 -25.46 -7.73 9.54
C THR A 315 -25.76 -6.27 9.84
N ARG A 316 -25.27 -5.75 10.96
CA ARG A 316 -25.42 -4.33 11.28
C ARG A 316 -24.20 -3.53 10.84
N ALA A 317 -24.39 -2.47 10.06
CA ALA A 317 -23.33 -1.56 9.65
C ALA A 317 -23.29 -0.31 10.53
N VAL A 318 -22.08 0.10 10.92
CA VAL A 318 -21.84 1.32 11.69
C VAL A 318 -20.67 2.09 11.09
N PHE A 319 -20.92 3.33 10.69
CA PHE A 319 -19.97 4.17 9.97
C PHE A 319 -19.25 5.14 10.90
N LEU A 320 -17.96 5.33 10.68
CA LEU A 320 -17.08 6.09 11.56
C LEU A 320 -16.56 7.34 10.86
N THR A 321 -16.81 8.52 11.43
CA THR A 321 -16.13 9.74 10.96
C THR A 321 -14.62 9.62 11.19
N ARG A 322 -13.84 10.39 10.44
CA ARG A 322 -12.38 10.33 10.47
C ARG A 322 -11.81 11.41 11.37
N PRO A 323 -11.17 11.06 12.50
CA PRO A 323 -10.54 12.06 13.34
C PRO A 323 -9.33 12.66 12.63
N HIS A 324 -9.11 13.94 12.87
CA HIS A 324 -7.97 14.66 12.35
C HIS A 324 -7.54 15.79 13.28
N ARG A 325 -6.27 16.18 13.23
CA ARG A 325 -5.82 17.39 13.94
C ARG A 325 -6.31 18.66 13.24
N PRO A 326 -6.47 19.79 13.95
CA PRO A 326 -6.84 21.05 13.33
C PRO A 326 -5.83 21.51 12.27
N GLU A 327 -6.30 22.21 11.24
CA GLU A 327 -5.47 22.75 10.16
C GLU A 327 -4.28 23.60 10.67
N SER A 328 -4.47 24.29 11.80
CA SER A 328 -3.48 25.17 12.41
C SER A 328 -2.17 24.48 12.83
N TYR A 329 -2.11 23.15 12.83
CA TYR A 329 -0.92 22.36 13.18
C TYR A 329 0.06 22.22 12.01
N TYR A 330 -0.36 22.57 10.80
CA TYR A 330 0.42 22.37 9.59
C TYR A 330 0.80 23.71 8.99
N ASP A 331 2.03 23.81 8.51
CA ASP A 331 2.47 24.92 7.68
C ASP A 331 2.27 24.62 6.19
N GLU A 332 2.36 23.35 5.80
CA GLU A 332 2.28 22.87 4.43
C GLU A 332 0.83 22.89 3.90
N GLU A 333 0.60 23.57 2.77
CA GLU A 333 -0.75 23.72 2.20
C GLU A 333 -1.34 22.38 1.72
N SER A 334 -0.50 21.43 1.30
CA SER A 334 -0.94 20.07 0.91
C SER A 334 -1.62 19.35 2.08
N LEU A 335 -1.06 19.45 3.28
CA LEU A 335 -1.61 18.87 4.51
C LEU A 335 -2.87 19.62 4.97
N LYS A 336 -2.89 20.95 4.84
CA LYS A 336 -4.11 21.72 5.11
C LYS A 336 -5.25 21.34 4.17
N HIS A 337 -4.93 21.12 2.90
CA HIS A 337 -5.91 20.74 1.90
C HIS A 337 -6.57 19.39 2.22
N ILE A 338 -5.78 18.35 2.51
CA ILE A 338 -6.34 17.03 2.84
C ILE A 338 -7.17 17.06 4.14
N ILE A 339 -6.81 17.90 5.11
CA ILE A 339 -7.58 18.11 6.33
C ILE A 339 -8.95 18.72 6.02
N ARG A 340 -8.98 19.80 5.22
CA ARG A 340 -10.25 20.44 4.81
C ARG A 340 -11.13 19.46 4.04
N GLN A 341 -10.54 18.69 3.13
CA GLN A 341 -11.30 17.69 2.38
C GLN A 341 -11.81 16.57 3.30
N THR A 342 -11.02 16.08 4.25
CA THR A 342 -11.47 15.07 5.22
C THR A 342 -12.69 15.58 6.01
N ALA A 343 -12.68 16.85 6.42
CA ALA A 343 -13.83 17.48 7.07
C ALA A 343 -15.08 17.52 6.17
N ASP A 344 -14.92 17.76 4.87
CA ASP A 344 -16.03 17.72 3.90
C ASP A 344 -16.65 16.30 3.80
N TYR A 345 -15.83 15.24 3.83
CA TYR A 345 -16.32 13.85 3.80
C TYR A 345 -16.99 13.46 5.12
N ASN A 346 -16.45 13.90 6.26
CA ASN A 346 -17.10 13.73 7.56
C ASN A 346 -18.45 14.46 7.60
N HIS A 347 -18.53 15.67 7.06
CA HIS A 347 -19.79 16.39 6.92
C HIS A 347 -20.77 15.64 6.01
N ALA A 348 -20.32 15.13 4.86
CA ALA A 348 -21.15 14.33 3.97
C ALA A 348 -21.70 13.07 4.67
N LEU A 349 -20.88 12.36 5.43
CA LEU A 349 -21.33 11.22 6.24
C LEU A 349 -22.40 11.63 7.26
N ARG A 350 -22.21 12.73 7.99
CA ARG A 350 -23.23 13.24 8.94
C ARG A 350 -24.54 13.64 8.26
N VAL A 351 -24.48 14.13 7.03
CA VAL A 351 -25.68 14.45 6.23
C VAL A 351 -26.38 13.17 5.81
N ALA A 352 -25.64 12.21 5.25
CA ALA A 352 -26.16 10.91 4.83
C ALA A 352 -26.79 10.15 6.01
N ALA A 353 -26.15 10.17 7.18
CA ALA A 353 -26.70 9.58 8.41
C ALA A 353 -28.08 10.13 8.81
N LYS A 354 -28.38 11.38 8.44
CA LYS A 354 -29.69 12.00 8.71
C LYS A 354 -30.71 11.76 7.62
N SER A 355 -30.27 11.66 6.35
CA SER A 355 -31.19 11.50 5.22
C SER A 355 -31.51 10.04 4.93
N GLU A 356 -30.51 9.16 5.04
CA GLU A 356 -30.59 7.73 4.71
C GLU A 356 -30.60 6.83 5.96
N GLU A 357 -30.75 7.41 7.16
CA GLU A 357 -30.79 6.70 8.44
C GLU A 357 -29.55 5.84 8.77
N LEU A 358 -28.41 6.09 8.10
CA LEU A 358 -27.16 5.37 8.38
C LEU A 358 -26.72 5.54 9.84
N GLU A 359 -26.35 4.42 10.47
CA GLU A 359 -25.87 4.45 11.83
C GLU A 359 -24.41 4.91 11.90
N ILE A 360 -24.15 5.96 12.70
CA ILE A 360 -22.83 6.58 12.79
C ILE A 360 -22.31 6.71 14.22
N ILE A 361 -20.99 6.64 14.36
CA ILE A 361 -20.26 7.11 15.54
C ILE A 361 -19.35 8.25 15.11
N ASP A 362 -19.55 9.41 15.73
CA ASP A 362 -18.77 10.61 15.42
C ASP A 362 -17.42 10.62 16.16
N VAL A 363 -16.47 9.88 15.61
CA VAL A 363 -15.10 9.78 16.12
C VAL A 363 -14.37 11.12 16.02
N GLU A 364 -14.60 11.91 14.96
CA GLU A 364 -14.03 13.27 14.82
C GLU A 364 -14.46 14.16 15.99
N GLU A 365 -15.76 14.22 16.30
CA GLU A 365 -16.27 15.02 17.42
C GLU A 365 -15.71 14.51 18.76
N HIS A 366 -15.67 13.20 18.97
CA HIS A 366 -15.14 12.59 20.19
C HIS A 366 -13.66 12.92 20.40
N TYR A 367 -12.84 12.80 19.35
CA TYR A 367 -11.40 13.07 19.42
C TYR A 367 -11.09 14.56 19.54
N ALA A 368 -11.91 15.44 18.96
CA ALA A 368 -11.78 16.88 19.12
C ALA A 368 -12.00 17.35 20.56
N GLN A 369 -12.73 16.58 21.36
CA GLN A 369 -12.93 16.83 22.80
C GLN A 369 -11.85 16.18 23.69
N GLY A 370 -11.07 15.25 23.14
CA GLY A 370 -10.00 14.54 23.84
C GLY A 370 -8.67 15.28 23.85
N PRO A 371 -7.64 14.73 24.52
CA PRO A 371 -6.29 15.29 24.46
C PRO A 371 -5.68 15.14 23.07
N GLU A 372 -4.86 16.11 22.67
CA GLU A 372 -4.20 16.10 21.36
C GLU A 372 -3.22 14.92 21.17
N SER A 373 -2.80 14.28 22.27
CA SER A 373 -1.91 13.10 22.29
C SER A 373 -2.54 11.85 21.69
N LEU A 374 -3.85 11.84 21.42
CA LEU A 374 -4.53 10.68 20.84
C LEU A 374 -4.13 10.42 19.38
N LEU A 375 -3.67 11.45 18.65
CA LEU A 375 -3.15 11.33 17.30
C LEU A 375 -1.63 11.49 17.32
N ALA A 376 -0.90 10.71 16.53
CA ALA A 376 0.55 10.80 16.35
C ALA A 376 0.89 11.89 15.32
N ASP A 377 0.14 11.91 14.22
CA ASP A 377 0.27 12.85 13.11
C ASP A 377 -1.10 13.48 12.77
N SER A 378 -1.37 13.77 11.49
CA SER A 378 -2.65 14.29 11.02
C SER A 378 -3.83 13.38 11.23
N CYS A 379 -3.62 12.06 11.24
CA CYS A 379 -4.71 11.10 11.23
C CYS A 379 -4.45 9.81 12.02
N HIS A 380 -3.19 9.40 12.17
CA HIS A 380 -2.84 8.12 12.78
C HIS A 380 -2.93 8.19 14.29
N PHE A 381 -3.53 7.17 14.89
CA PHE A 381 -3.67 7.04 16.33
C PHE A 381 -2.32 6.77 17.03
N THR A 382 -2.14 7.32 18.23
CA THR A 382 -1.13 6.82 19.19
C THR A 382 -1.60 5.53 19.85
N GLU A 383 -0.79 4.94 20.75
CA GLU A 383 -1.28 3.88 21.63
C GLU A 383 -2.51 4.31 22.45
N GLU A 384 -2.46 5.52 23.03
CA GLU A 384 -3.58 6.09 23.79
C GLU A 384 -4.81 6.28 22.89
N GLY A 385 -4.62 6.81 21.67
CA GLY A 385 -5.67 6.93 20.68
C GLY A 385 -6.34 5.60 20.36
N ARG A 386 -5.56 4.56 20.02
CA ARG A 386 -6.13 3.24 19.70
C ARG A 386 -6.93 2.63 20.85
N ARG A 387 -6.48 2.82 22.09
CA ARG A 387 -7.22 2.38 23.30
C ARG A 387 -8.53 3.16 23.46
N GLU A 388 -8.50 4.45 23.19
CA GLU A 388 -9.70 5.29 23.26
C GLU A 388 -10.70 4.95 22.15
N MET A 389 -10.23 4.66 20.93
CA MET A 389 -11.06 4.13 19.84
C MET A 389 -11.74 2.82 20.26
N ALA A 390 -10.96 1.86 20.79
CA ALA A 390 -11.47 0.57 21.25
C ALA A 390 -12.52 0.72 22.35
N ARG A 391 -12.29 1.64 23.30
CA ARG A 391 -13.24 1.94 24.38
C ARG A 391 -14.53 2.53 23.84
N LEU A 392 -14.45 3.56 23.00
CA LEU A 392 -15.60 4.24 22.39
C LEU A 392 -16.51 3.26 21.66
N LEU A 393 -15.94 2.45 20.76
CA LEU A 393 -16.69 1.47 19.97
C LEU A 393 -17.20 0.31 20.84
N GLY A 394 -16.38 -0.14 21.79
CA GLY A 394 -16.72 -1.24 22.69
C GLY A 394 -17.87 -0.91 23.62
N ASP A 395 -17.89 0.30 24.19
CA ASP A 395 -19.00 0.79 25.02
C ASP A 395 -20.31 0.80 24.24
N TYR A 396 -20.25 1.27 22.99
CA TYR A 396 -21.40 1.33 22.10
C TYR A 396 -21.95 -0.07 21.76
N VAL A 397 -21.10 -1.03 21.37
CA VAL A 397 -21.53 -2.42 21.07
C VAL A 397 -22.12 -3.10 22.31
N LEU A 398 -21.48 -2.96 23.48
CA LEU A 398 -21.97 -3.56 24.72
C LEU A 398 -23.29 -2.95 25.17
N GLN A 399 -23.44 -1.62 25.07
CA GLN A 399 -24.69 -0.94 25.37
C GLN A 399 -25.81 -1.43 24.46
N ASP A 400 -25.54 -1.54 23.16
CA ASP A 400 -26.53 -1.98 22.20
C ASP A 400 -26.99 -3.41 22.49
N ILE A 401 -26.08 -4.38 22.57
CA ILE A 401 -26.40 -5.79 22.81
C ILE A 401 -27.24 -5.97 24.08
N ARG A 402 -26.90 -5.24 25.14
CA ARG A 402 -27.64 -5.27 26.41
C ARG A 402 -29.04 -4.65 26.29
N SER A 403 -29.20 -3.64 25.46
CA SER A 403 -30.48 -2.95 25.26
C SER A 403 -31.42 -3.70 24.31
N THR A 404 -30.89 -4.32 23.26
CA THR A 404 -31.65 -5.02 22.22
C THR A 404 -31.87 -6.50 22.57
N GLY A 405 -31.08 -7.04 23.51
CA GLY A 405 -31.05 -8.48 23.80
C GLY A 405 -30.49 -9.28 22.63
N PHE A 406 -29.63 -8.66 21.81
CA PHE A 406 -29.04 -9.25 20.62
C PHE A 406 -28.50 -10.65 20.93
N LYS A 407 -28.98 -11.64 20.18
CA LYS A 407 -28.44 -12.99 20.18
C LYS A 407 -27.61 -13.14 18.92
N ALA A 408 -26.40 -13.66 19.06
CA ALA A 408 -25.56 -14.00 17.91
C ALA A 408 -26.40 -14.75 16.87
N SER A 409 -26.32 -14.33 15.61
CA SER A 409 -27.11 -14.93 14.53
C SER A 409 -26.83 -16.44 14.49
N GLU A 410 -27.84 -17.25 14.80
CA GLU A 410 -27.92 -18.63 14.32
C GLU A 410 -28.29 -18.51 12.84
N ARG A 411 -27.33 -18.10 11.98
CA ARG A 411 -27.54 -18.28 10.54
C ARG A 411 -27.73 -19.78 10.36
N ASP A 412 -28.94 -20.20 10.00
CA ASP A 412 -29.23 -21.57 9.64
C ASP A 412 -28.23 -21.93 8.54
N THR A 413 -27.20 -22.70 8.91
CA THR A 413 -26.31 -23.35 7.95
C THR A 413 -27.15 -24.43 7.29
N ALA A 414 -27.95 -24.02 6.30
CA ALA A 414 -28.68 -24.94 5.47
C ALA A 414 -27.64 -25.87 4.80
N PRO A 415 -27.81 -27.20 4.91
CA PRO A 415 -26.79 -28.18 4.54
C PRO A 415 -26.51 -28.28 3.04
#